data_AF-A0A1S3PWE5-F1
#
_entry.id   AF-A0A1S3PWE5-F1
#
_cell.length_a   1.000
_cell.length_b   1.000
_cell.length_c   1.000
_cell.angle_alpha   90.00
_cell.angle_beta   90.00
_cell.angle_gamma   90.00
#
_symmetry.space_group_name_H-M   'P 1'
#
loop_
_entity.id
_entity.type
_entity.pdbx_description
1 polymer ?
#
loop_
_entity_poly.entity_id
_entity_poly.type
_entity_poly.pdbx_seq_one_letter_code
_entity_poly.pdbx_strand_id
1 'polypeptide(L)'
;MSWRPTYRSSKFRNVYGKVANREHCFDGIPITKNVHDNHFCAVNAKFLAIVTESAGGGSFIVIPVSQAGRIDPHHPKVCGHQGNVLDIKWNPFFENIIASCSEDSSV
;
A
#
# COMPACT_ATOMS: atom_id res chain seq x y z
N MET A 1 -17.53 -47.31 16.44
CA MET A 1 -16.74 -46.22 15.84
C MET A 1 -17.69 -45.26 15.14
N SER A 2 -18.12 -44.18 15.79
CA SER A 2 -18.99 -43.18 15.13
C SER A 2 -18.11 -42.15 14.41
N TRP A 3 -18.00 -42.29 13.09
CA TRP A 3 -17.42 -41.27 12.23
C TRP A 3 -18.41 -40.10 12.17
N ARG A 4 -18.22 -39.10 13.05
CA ARG A 4 -18.87 -37.80 12.90
C ARG A 4 -17.89 -36.91 12.14
N PRO A 5 -18.05 -36.69 10.83
CA PRO A 5 -17.32 -35.61 10.19
C PRO A 5 -17.82 -34.35 10.89
N THR A 6 -16.96 -33.71 11.69
CA THR A 6 -17.26 -32.40 12.24
C THR A 6 -17.48 -31.50 11.05
N TYR A 7 -18.74 -31.25 10.71
CA TYR A 7 -19.12 -30.33 9.66
C TYR A 7 -18.63 -28.95 10.10
N ARG A 8 -17.40 -28.59 9.70
CA ARG A 8 -16.84 -27.26 9.90
C ARG A 8 -17.54 -26.34 8.91
N SER A 9 -18.73 -25.89 9.31
CA SER A 9 -19.45 -24.83 8.60
C SER A 9 -18.69 -23.52 8.79
N SER A 10 -17.93 -23.11 7.77
CA SER A 10 -17.44 -21.74 7.68
C SER A 10 -18.37 -20.95 6.79
N LYS A 11 -18.84 -19.79 7.27
CA LYS A 11 -19.54 -18.80 6.42
C LYS A 11 -18.66 -18.30 5.28
N PHE A 12 -17.34 -18.51 5.37
CA PHE A 12 -16.35 -18.08 4.39
C PHE A 12 -15.91 -19.19 3.43
N ARG A 13 -16.60 -20.35 3.44
CA ARG A 13 -16.22 -21.53 2.64
C ARG A 13 -16.08 -21.24 1.13
N ASN A 14 -16.82 -20.25 0.63
CA ASN A 14 -16.86 -19.89 -0.79
C ASN A 14 -16.32 -18.48 -1.07
N VAL A 15 -15.48 -17.92 -0.19
CA VAL A 15 -14.82 -16.63 -0.45
C VAL A 15 -13.75 -16.81 -1.53
N TYR A 16 -13.75 -15.94 -2.53
CA TYR A 16 -12.74 -15.87 -3.57
C TYR A 16 -12.40 -14.41 -3.90
N GLY A 17 -11.17 -14.17 -4.35
CA GLY A 17 -10.74 -12.86 -4.81
C GLY A 17 -11.21 -12.57 -6.23
N LYS A 18 -11.68 -11.35 -6.48
CA LYS A 18 -11.95 -10.83 -7.81
C LYS A 18 -11.08 -9.60 -8.04
N VAL A 19 -10.24 -9.64 -9.07
CA VAL A 19 -9.39 -8.52 -9.44
C VAL A 19 -10.26 -7.39 -10.01
N ALA A 20 -9.90 -6.14 -9.72
CA ALA A 20 -10.59 -4.98 -10.24
C ALA A 20 -10.36 -4.82 -11.76
N ASN A 21 -11.30 -4.17 -12.45
CA ASN A 21 -11.11 -3.79 -13.85
C ASN A 21 -9.95 -2.79 -13.97
N ARG A 22 -9.32 -2.72 -15.15
CA ARG A 22 -8.16 -1.84 -15.39
C ARG A 22 -8.45 -0.35 -15.14
N GLU A 23 -9.69 0.08 -15.36
CA GLU A 23 -10.17 1.43 -15.05
C GLU A 23 -10.21 1.76 -13.54
N HIS A 24 -10.11 0.74 -12.68
CA HIS A 24 -10.00 0.86 -11.23
C HIS A 24 -8.58 0.53 -10.71
N CYS A 25 -7.60 0.36 -11.60
CA CYS A 25 -6.21 0.14 -11.25
C CYS A 25 -5.44 1.47 -11.23
N PHE A 26 -4.30 1.49 -10.54
CA PHE A 26 -3.39 2.62 -10.48
C PHE A 26 -2.12 2.29 -11.25
N ASP A 27 -1.95 2.88 -12.43
CA ASP A 27 -0.86 2.58 -13.36
C ASP A 27 0.18 3.70 -13.40
N GLY A 28 1.41 3.38 -13.82
CA GLY A 28 2.47 4.37 -14.03
C GLY A 28 3.22 4.82 -12.77
N ILE A 29 3.05 4.11 -11.66
CA ILE A 29 3.74 4.41 -10.40
C ILE A 29 5.12 3.74 -10.38
N PRO A 30 6.22 4.47 -10.16
CA PRO A 30 7.56 3.90 -10.04
C PRO A 30 7.74 3.27 -8.65
N ILE A 31 7.22 2.05 -8.46
CA ILE A 31 7.30 1.31 -7.19
C ILE A 31 8.77 1.03 -6.84
N THR A 32 9.10 1.15 -5.55
CA THR A 32 10.45 0.82 -5.06
C THR A 32 10.88 -0.60 -5.42
N LYS A 33 12.15 -0.76 -5.80
CA LYS A 33 12.79 -2.08 -6.01
C LYS A 33 13.55 -2.56 -4.78
N ASN A 34 13.41 -1.86 -3.65
CA ASN A 34 14.11 -2.21 -2.43
C ASN A 34 13.66 -3.59 -1.93
N VAL A 35 14.60 -4.38 -1.43
CA VAL A 35 14.37 -5.76 -0.99
C VAL A 35 14.29 -5.75 0.53
N HIS A 36 13.09 -5.48 1.03
CA HIS A 36 12.75 -5.59 2.45
C HIS A 36 11.42 -6.35 2.60
N ASP A 37 11.24 -7.02 3.73
CA ASP A 37 10.04 -7.81 4.04
C ASP A 37 8.83 -6.94 4.45
N ASN A 38 8.55 -5.87 3.69
CA ASN A 38 7.43 -4.96 3.91
C ASN A 38 6.51 -4.87 2.69
N HIS A 39 5.28 -4.41 2.92
CA HIS A 39 4.27 -4.35 1.87
C HIS A 39 4.45 -3.18 0.89
N PHE A 40 5.27 -2.18 1.23
CA PHE A 40 5.52 -0.94 0.45
C PHE A 40 4.27 -0.16 0.02
N CYS A 41 3.11 -0.49 0.58
CA CYS A 41 1.81 0.03 0.23
C CYS A 41 0.93 0.07 1.48
N ALA A 42 0.23 1.17 1.67
CA ALA A 42 -0.76 1.35 2.73
C ALA A 42 -1.98 2.09 2.19
N VAL A 43 -3.17 1.61 2.55
CA VAL A 43 -4.44 2.18 2.08
C VAL A 43 -5.35 2.49 3.26
N ASN A 44 -6.09 3.58 3.16
CA ASN A 44 -7.23 3.88 4.03
C ASN A 44 -8.47 4.19 3.16
N ALA A 45 -9.56 4.67 3.75
CA ALA A 45 -10.79 4.92 3.00
C ALA A 45 -10.69 6.08 1.98
N LYS A 46 -9.69 6.97 2.11
CA LYS A 46 -9.50 8.16 1.27
C LYS A 46 -8.30 8.08 0.35
N PHE A 47 -7.21 7.46 0.79
CA PHE A 47 -5.90 7.53 0.16
C PHE A 47 -5.23 6.17 0.03
N LEU A 48 -4.55 6.01 -1.10
CA LEU A 48 -3.57 4.98 -1.38
C LEU A 48 -2.17 5.61 -1.26
N ALA A 49 -1.30 5.04 -0.45
CA ALA A 49 0.10 5.42 -0.35
C ALA A 49 0.99 4.28 -0.82
N ILE A 50 1.97 4.58 -1.66
CA ILE A 50 2.90 3.62 -2.26
C ILE A 50 4.33 4.15 -2.17
N VAL A 51 5.25 3.33 -1.69
CA VAL A 51 6.68 3.68 -1.66
C VAL A 51 7.25 3.66 -3.08
N THR A 52 7.93 4.74 -3.44
CA THR A 52 8.45 4.95 -4.81
C THR A 52 9.97 4.89 -4.84
N GLU A 53 10.51 4.44 -5.98
CA GLU A 53 11.95 4.49 -6.24
C GLU A 53 12.39 5.95 -6.45
N SER A 54 13.47 6.35 -5.78
CA SER A 54 14.06 7.68 -5.89
C SER A 54 15.58 7.59 -5.81
N ALA A 55 16.27 8.38 -6.65
CA ALA A 55 17.72 8.36 -6.77
C ALA A 55 18.45 9.24 -5.72
N GLY A 56 17.72 10.05 -4.96
CA GLY A 56 18.28 11.08 -4.08
C GLY A 56 17.72 11.08 -2.66
N GLY A 57 17.38 9.90 -2.13
CA GLY A 57 16.75 9.71 -0.82
C GLY A 57 15.45 8.90 -0.91
N GLY A 58 14.65 8.92 0.14
CA GLY A 58 13.39 8.17 0.21
C GLY A 58 12.18 9.00 -0.13
N SER A 59 11.27 8.45 -0.93
CA SER A 59 9.99 9.08 -1.23
C SER A 59 8.85 8.08 -1.38
N PHE A 60 7.64 8.53 -1.08
CA PHE A 60 6.41 7.78 -1.36
C PHE A 60 5.37 8.71 -1.99
N ILE A 61 4.43 8.13 -2.72
CA ILE A 61 3.32 8.84 -3.35
C ILE A 61 2.04 8.64 -2.56
N VAL A 62 1.18 9.66 -2.52
CA VAL A 62 -0.17 9.59 -1.94
C VAL A 62 -1.18 9.96 -3.02
N ILE A 63 -2.16 9.09 -3.24
CA ILE A 63 -3.15 9.20 -4.30
C ILE A 63 -4.55 9.05 -3.69
N PRO A 64 -5.52 9.93 -3.99
CA PRO A 64 -6.91 9.71 -3.60
C PRO A 64 -7.46 8.42 -4.22
N VAL A 65 -8.16 7.59 -3.43
CA VAL A 65 -8.74 6.32 -3.91
C VAL A 65 -9.76 6.53 -5.04
N SER A 66 -10.38 7.71 -5.10
CA SER A 66 -11.30 8.10 -6.17
C SER A 66 -10.61 8.39 -7.51
N GLN A 67 -9.28 8.55 -7.53
CA GLN A 67 -8.50 8.93 -8.72
C GLN A 67 -7.73 7.72 -9.28
N ALA A 68 -8.48 6.67 -9.63
CA ALA A 68 -7.92 5.51 -10.32
C ALA A 68 -7.55 5.85 -11.79
N GLY A 69 -6.68 5.05 -12.37
CA GLY A 69 -6.16 5.20 -13.72
C GLY A 69 -4.64 5.40 -13.74
N ARG A 70 -4.14 5.96 -14.85
CA ARG A 70 -2.72 6.25 -15.01
C ARG A 70 -2.34 7.53 -14.27
N ILE A 71 -1.36 7.41 -13.38
CA ILE A 71 -0.82 8.52 -12.61
C ILE A 71 0.18 9.31 -13.44
N ASP A 72 0.13 10.64 -13.33
CA ASP A 72 1.08 11.54 -13.99
C ASP A 72 2.50 11.27 -13.44
N PRO A 73 3.53 11.11 -14.29
CA PRO A 73 4.91 11.03 -13.84
C PRO A 73 5.39 12.18 -12.93
N HIS A 74 4.76 13.36 -13.04
CA HIS A 74 5.05 14.55 -12.23
C HIS A 74 4.15 14.68 -11.01
N HIS A 75 3.33 13.66 -10.69
CA HIS A 75 2.49 13.68 -9.49
C HIS A 75 3.36 13.89 -8.25
N PRO A 76 2.97 14.79 -7.34
CA PRO A 76 3.79 15.15 -6.20
C PRO A 76 4.04 13.95 -5.29
N LYS A 77 5.29 13.84 -4.82
CA LYS A 77 5.72 12.81 -3.87
C LYS A 77 6.00 13.43 -2.52
N VAL A 78 5.76 12.67 -1.46
CA VAL A 78 6.22 13.01 -0.11
C VAL A 78 7.70 12.68 -0.04
N CYS A 79 8.50 13.71 0.18
CA CYS A 79 9.95 13.65 0.29
C CYS A 79 10.38 14.24 1.64
N GLY A 80 11.49 13.76 2.20
CA GLY A 80 12.03 14.27 3.46
C GLY A 80 13.13 13.38 4.03
N HIS A 81 13.03 12.07 3.77
CA HIS A 81 14.03 11.10 4.17
C HIS A 81 15.28 11.16 3.29
N GLN A 82 16.44 11.07 3.93
CA GLN A 82 17.76 10.99 3.29
C GLN A 82 18.08 9.56 2.82
N GLY A 83 17.41 8.55 3.39
CA GLY A 83 17.53 7.14 3.02
C GLY A 83 16.22 6.58 2.45
N ASN A 84 16.23 5.36 1.90
CA ASN A 84 15.02 4.77 1.34
C ASN A 84 13.93 4.62 2.39
N VAL A 85 12.68 4.86 1.99
CA VAL A 85 11.52 4.57 2.84
C VAL A 85 11.33 3.05 2.92
N LEU A 86 11.21 2.54 4.15
CA LEU A 86 11.13 1.12 4.46
C LEU A 86 9.70 0.65 4.69
N ASP A 87 8.89 1.45 5.38
CA ASP A 87 7.48 1.17 5.64
C ASP A 87 6.68 2.46 5.73
N ILE A 88 5.37 2.34 5.51
CA ILE A 88 4.39 3.42 5.60
C ILE A 88 3.11 2.90 6.26
N LYS A 89 2.54 3.67 7.19
CA LYS A 89 1.28 3.31 7.87
C LYS A 89 0.40 4.51 8.12
N TRP A 90 -0.88 4.37 7.76
CA TRP A 90 -1.91 5.34 8.09
C TRP A 90 -2.27 5.28 9.58
N ASN A 91 -2.59 6.43 10.15
CA ASN A 91 -3.17 6.52 11.48
C ASN A 91 -4.61 5.92 11.46
N PRO A 92 -4.97 5.03 12.40
CA PRO A 92 -6.27 4.37 12.41
C PRO A 92 -7.44 5.28 12.79
N PHE A 93 -7.18 6.43 13.39
CA PHE A 93 -8.19 7.40 13.84
C PHE A 93 -8.27 8.63 12.93
N PHE A 94 -7.15 9.01 12.31
CA PHE A 94 -7.04 10.20 11.49
C PHE A 94 -6.58 9.86 10.07
N GLU A 95 -7.50 9.88 9.12
CA GLU A 95 -7.26 9.45 7.74
C GLU A 95 -6.23 10.31 6.97
N ASN A 96 -5.94 11.51 7.48
CA ASN A 96 -4.99 12.44 6.85
C ASN A 96 -3.59 12.38 7.48
N ILE A 97 -3.35 11.44 8.41
CA ILE A 97 -2.07 11.29 9.09
C ILE A 97 -1.45 9.95 8.67
N ILE A 98 -0.22 10.01 8.17
CA ILE A 98 0.60 8.86 7.81
C ILE A 98 1.97 8.97 8.48
N ALA A 99 2.53 7.84 8.87
CA ALA A 99 3.91 7.72 9.32
C ALA A 99 4.72 6.96 8.28
N SER A 100 5.99 7.35 8.09
CA SER A 100 6.96 6.70 7.21
C SER A 100 8.25 6.46 7.98
N CYS A 101 8.89 5.31 7.81
CA CYS A 101 10.22 5.08 8.39
C CYS A 101 11.26 4.88 7.28
N SER A 102 12.52 5.22 7.57
CA SER A 102 13.59 5.20 6.57
C SER A 102 14.90 4.60 7.10
N GLU A 103 15.76 4.19 6.15
CA GLU A 103 17.15 3.78 6.39
C GLU A 103 18.01 4.89 7.02
N ASP A 104 17.59 6.15 6.98
CA ASP A 104 18.26 7.27 7.66
C ASP A 104 18.00 7.33 9.18
N SER A 105 17.34 6.30 9.74
CA SER A 105 16.98 6.20 11.16
C SER A 105 15.96 7.25 11.64
N SER A 106 15.21 7.87 10.72
CA SER A 106 14.10 8.78 11.04
C SER A 106 12.71 8.16 10.80
N VAL A 107 11.71 8.74 11.46
CA VAL A 107 10.27 8.45 11.37
C VAL A 107 9.50 9.75 11.20
#